data_AF-A0A397U7B7-F1
#
_entry.id   AF-A0A397U7B7-F1
#
_cell.length_a   1.000
_cell.length_b   1.000
_cell.length_c   1.000
_cell.angle_alpha   90.00
_cell.angle_beta   90.00
_cell.angle_gamma   90.00
#
_symmetry.space_group_name_H-M   'P 1'
#
loop_
_entity.id
_entity.type
_entity.pdbx_description
1 polymer ?
#
loop_
_entity_poly.entity_id
_entity_poly.type
_entity_poly.pdbx_seq_one_letter_code
_entity_poly.pdbx_strand_id
1 'polypeptide(L)'
;MDLPTAWNLDDKSSYLSVDSSGLRVKYEGLGESQKKTGVIRANHPIPSQCKLFYFEVDIIDEGKNKIIGIGFCEKEVNLNRMPGWEVGSWGYHGDDGKLFCCSGSGNPYGPLFSTGDTIGCCLNFKNNTVFYTKNGISLGIVFQNLKGTLYPCVGLRSQGGSIKVNFGSKKFKFAATTSNDMGDELLKNKLIEAFNMCINSTNTYTLEDLENLLKIKQDTAALNFR
;
A
#
# COMPACT_ATOMS: atom_id res chain seq x y z
N MET A 1 2.68 19.61 -3.73
CA MET A 1 2.72 18.72 -2.56
C MET A 1 3.70 17.61 -2.87
N ASP A 2 4.60 17.32 -1.95
CA ASP A 2 5.61 16.28 -2.12
C ASP A 2 5.01 14.89 -1.93
N LEU A 3 5.61 13.89 -2.58
CA LEU A 3 5.22 12.49 -2.42
C LEU A 3 5.82 11.89 -1.16
N PRO A 4 5.17 10.89 -0.53
CA PRO A 4 5.80 10.07 0.50
C PRO A 4 7.06 9.39 -0.04
N THR A 5 8.19 9.58 0.65
CA THR A 5 9.50 9.01 0.25
C THR A 5 10.23 8.30 1.38
N ALA A 6 9.84 8.55 2.63
CA ALA A 6 10.38 7.92 3.83
C ALA A 6 9.35 7.95 4.96
N TRP A 7 9.64 7.26 6.06
CA TRP A 7 8.91 7.41 7.30
C TRP A 7 9.22 8.75 7.98
N ASN A 8 8.23 9.31 8.67
CA ASN A 8 8.39 10.54 9.41
C ASN A 8 9.03 10.26 10.79
N LEU A 9 10.19 10.87 11.06
CA LEU A 9 10.92 10.67 12.32
C LEU A 9 10.21 11.29 13.53
N ASP A 10 9.40 12.32 13.30
CA ASP A 10 8.66 13.05 14.33
C ASP A 10 7.21 12.57 14.49
N ASP A 11 6.67 11.87 13.49
CA ASP A 11 5.29 11.38 13.47
C ASP A 11 5.22 9.86 13.61
N LYS A 12 5.71 9.40 14.77
CA LYS A 12 5.80 7.97 15.14
C LYS A 12 5.55 7.75 16.63
N SER A 13 5.15 6.54 16.99
CA SER A 13 5.14 6.09 18.39
C SER A 13 6.55 6.03 18.99
N SER A 14 6.64 6.23 20.31
CA SER A 14 7.86 6.04 21.08
C SER A 14 8.34 4.59 21.13
N TYR A 15 7.49 3.61 20.78
CA TYR A 15 7.87 2.20 20.71
C TYR A 15 8.59 1.81 19.41
N LEU A 16 8.78 2.75 18.49
CA LEU A 16 9.45 2.54 17.21
C LEU A 16 10.76 3.31 17.13
N SER A 17 11.80 2.63 16.67
CA SER A 17 13.02 3.25 16.16
C SER A 17 12.98 3.24 14.64
N VAL A 18 13.61 4.25 14.03
CA VAL A 18 13.73 4.39 12.57
C VAL A 18 15.20 4.61 12.27
N ASP A 19 15.71 3.97 11.22
CA ASP A 19 17.10 4.18 10.81
C ASP A 19 17.31 5.57 10.18
N SER A 20 18.58 5.95 9.98
CA SER A 20 18.93 7.25 9.41
C SER A 20 18.45 7.45 7.96
N SER A 21 18.13 6.37 7.25
CA SER A 21 17.55 6.46 5.91
C SER A 21 16.06 6.80 5.94
N GLY A 22 15.40 6.65 7.10
CA GLY A 22 13.96 6.80 7.22
C GLY A 22 13.18 5.63 6.60
N LEU A 23 13.82 4.53 6.19
CA LEU A 23 13.15 3.45 5.47
C LEU A 23 12.94 2.19 6.32
N ARG A 24 13.78 1.96 7.34
CA ARG A 24 13.64 0.80 8.23
C ARG A 24 13.02 1.21 9.55
N VAL A 25 12.10 0.39 10.03
CA VAL A 25 11.42 0.57 11.31
C VAL A 25 11.63 -0.68 12.13
N LYS A 26 11.94 -0.52 13.41
CA LYS A 26 12.04 -1.62 14.37
C LYS A 26 11.21 -1.31 15.61
N TYR A 27 10.57 -2.34 16.13
CA TYR A 27 9.82 -2.26 17.38
C TYR A 27 10.76 -2.50 18.57
N GLU A 28 10.79 -1.53 19.49
CA GLU A 28 11.67 -1.55 20.68
C GLU A 28 10.93 -1.92 21.97
N GLY A 29 9.61 -2.12 21.90
CA GLY A 29 8.80 -2.56 23.03
C GLY A 29 8.86 -4.09 23.28
N LEU A 30 8.23 -4.52 24.38
CA LEU A 30 8.05 -5.95 24.71
C LEU A 30 6.80 -6.59 24.05
N GLY A 31 5.87 -5.77 23.54
CA GLY A 31 4.67 -6.28 22.84
C GLY A 31 3.59 -6.90 23.73
N GLU A 32 3.70 -6.78 25.06
CA GLU A 32 2.89 -7.47 26.06
C GLU A 32 1.40 -7.08 26.08
N SER A 33 1.04 -5.91 25.58
CA SER A 33 -0.36 -5.45 25.54
C SER A 33 -0.63 -4.59 24.33
N GLN A 34 -1.89 -4.57 23.86
CA GLN A 34 -2.33 -3.77 22.73
C GLN A 34 -2.03 -2.27 22.88
N LYS A 35 -1.98 -1.75 24.12
CA LYS A 35 -1.62 -0.35 24.42
C LYS A 35 -0.16 -0.01 24.11
N LYS A 36 0.70 -1.02 23.96
CA LYS A 36 2.11 -0.87 23.58
C LYS A 36 2.32 -1.04 22.07
N THR A 37 1.28 -0.92 21.25
CA THR A 37 1.45 -0.88 19.78
C THR A 37 2.26 0.35 19.40
N GLY A 38 3.17 0.23 18.43
CA GLY A 38 3.82 1.38 17.81
C GLY A 38 3.43 1.51 16.35
N VAL A 39 2.94 2.68 15.94
CA VAL A 39 2.63 3.03 14.55
C VAL A 39 3.46 4.23 14.10
N ILE A 40 3.75 4.29 12.81
CA ILE A 40 4.46 5.38 12.14
C ILE A 40 3.76 5.73 10.84
N ARG A 41 3.72 7.04 10.51
CA ARG A 41 3.24 7.58 9.24
C ARG A 41 4.40 7.97 8.32
N ALA A 42 4.15 8.02 7.03
CA ALA A 42 5.12 8.57 6.07
C ALA A 42 5.35 10.08 6.28
N ASN A 43 6.46 10.60 5.75
CA ASN A 43 6.85 12.01 5.85
C ASN A 43 5.86 12.99 5.20
N HIS A 44 5.14 12.55 4.18
CA HIS A 44 4.11 13.33 3.50
C HIS A 44 2.81 12.52 3.35
N PRO A 45 1.65 13.19 3.25
CA PRO A 45 0.43 12.53 2.82
C PRO A 45 0.51 12.18 1.34
N ILE A 46 -0.36 11.29 0.90
CA ILE A 46 -0.53 10.98 -0.53
C ILE A 46 -1.27 12.17 -1.17
N PRO A 47 -0.68 12.87 -2.15
CA PRO A 47 -1.34 13.96 -2.84
C PRO A 47 -2.62 13.47 -3.54
N SER A 48 -3.73 14.18 -3.37
CA SER A 48 -5.01 13.81 -3.98
C SER A 48 -5.00 13.87 -5.52
N GLN A 49 -3.98 14.51 -6.11
CA GLN A 49 -3.78 14.54 -7.56
C GLN A 49 -3.14 13.24 -8.10
N CYS A 50 -2.63 12.37 -7.23
CA CYS A 50 -2.18 11.05 -7.65
C CYS A 50 -3.35 10.27 -8.26
N LYS A 51 -3.18 9.67 -9.44
CA LYS A 51 -4.17 8.73 -9.98
C LYS A 51 -4.10 7.39 -9.25
N LEU A 52 -2.88 6.99 -8.92
CA LEU A 52 -2.53 5.76 -8.26
C LEU A 52 -1.33 6.05 -7.36
N PHE A 53 -1.35 5.52 -6.14
CA PHE A 53 -0.20 5.50 -5.24
C PHE A 53 0.06 4.07 -4.77
N TYR A 54 1.31 3.65 -4.79
CA TYR A 54 1.71 2.30 -4.43
C TYR A 54 3.01 2.31 -3.64
N PHE A 55 3.06 1.51 -2.58
CA PHE A 55 4.27 1.27 -1.79
C PHE A 55 4.33 -0.20 -1.36
N GLU A 56 5.54 -0.68 -1.12
CA GLU A 56 5.78 -2.03 -0.60
C GLU A 56 6.46 -1.97 0.77
N VAL A 57 6.14 -2.95 1.60
CA VAL A 57 6.75 -3.17 2.92
C VAL A 57 7.32 -4.58 2.93
N ASP A 58 8.65 -4.67 3.05
CA ASP A 58 9.33 -5.93 3.29
C ASP A 58 9.30 -6.25 4.79
N ILE A 59 8.85 -7.44 5.14
CA ILE A 59 8.90 -7.94 6.51
C ILE A 59 10.29 -8.52 6.75
N ILE A 60 11.12 -7.78 7.48
CA ILE A 60 12.51 -8.17 7.77
C ILE A 60 12.55 -9.18 8.91
N ASP A 61 11.76 -8.94 9.94
CA ASP A 61 11.54 -9.86 11.06
C ASP A 61 10.10 -9.64 11.55
N GLU A 62 9.28 -10.69 11.59
CA GLU A 62 7.91 -10.63 12.13
C GLU A 62 7.88 -10.43 13.66
N GLY A 63 9.00 -10.69 14.33
CA GLY A 63 9.14 -10.68 15.78
C GLY A 63 8.30 -11.75 16.48
N LYS A 64 8.41 -11.80 17.81
CA LYS A 64 7.84 -12.87 18.64
C LYS A 64 6.33 -13.12 18.47
N ASN A 65 5.55 -12.05 18.28
CA ASN A 65 4.09 -12.12 18.24
C ASN A 65 3.51 -12.05 16.82
N LYS A 66 4.34 -11.75 15.80
CA LYS A 66 3.94 -11.61 14.38
C LYS A 66 2.96 -10.48 14.06
N ILE A 67 2.74 -9.57 15.01
CA ILE A 67 1.70 -8.55 14.93
C ILE A 67 2.23 -7.34 14.17
N ILE A 68 1.90 -7.30 12.88
CA ILE A 68 2.26 -6.23 11.95
C ILE A 68 1.01 -5.84 11.17
N GLY A 69 0.71 -4.54 11.10
CA GLY A 69 -0.40 -3.98 10.35
C GLY A 69 0.12 -2.98 9.33
N ILE A 70 -0.42 -3.01 8.12
CA ILE A 70 0.00 -2.15 7.01
C ILE A 70 -1.23 -1.52 6.41
N GLY A 71 -1.19 -0.22 6.10
CA GLY A 71 -2.28 0.44 5.40
C GLY A 71 -2.17 1.95 5.38
N PHE A 72 -3.28 2.63 5.66
CA PHE A 72 -3.40 4.08 5.59
C PHE A 72 -4.03 4.66 6.85
N CYS A 73 -3.64 5.87 7.23
CA CYS A 73 -4.31 6.61 8.28
C CYS A 73 -4.25 8.12 8.08
N GLU A 74 -5.20 8.82 8.70
CA GLU A 74 -5.22 10.28 8.79
C GLU A 74 -4.24 10.78 9.87
N LYS A 75 -3.98 12.10 9.87
CA LYS A 75 -2.96 12.72 10.72
C LYS A 75 -3.29 12.63 12.21
N GLU A 76 -4.57 12.62 12.53
CA GLU A 76 -5.13 12.68 13.88
C GLU A 76 -5.18 11.30 14.55
N VAL A 77 -4.96 10.22 13.79
CA VAL A 77 -5.01 8.85 14.30
C VAL A 77 -3.94 8.63 15.37
N ASN A 78 -4.35 8.03 16.49
CA ASN A 78 -3.47 7.67 17.60
C ASN A 78 -2.45 6.61 17.18
N LEU A 79 -1.16 6.96 17.26
CA LEU A 79 -0.06 6.09 16.84
C LEU A 79 0.27 4.93 17.79
N ASN A 80 -0.51 4.74 18.86
CA ASN A 80 -0.43 3.56 19.74
C ASN A 80 -1.57 2.57 19.51
N ARG A 81 -2.22 2.62 18.33
CA ARG A 81 -3.33 1.76 17.91
C ARG A 81 -3.04 1.27 16.50
N MET A 82 -3.20 -0.02 16.22
CA MET A 82 -2.82 -0.60 14.93
C MET A 82 -3.57 0.04 13.76
N PRO A 83 -2.98 0.09 12.56
CA PRO A 83 -3.67 0.53 11.35
C PRO A 83 -5.03 -0.18 11.21
N GLY A 84 -6.10 0.59 11.06
CA GLY A 84 -7.47 0.09 10.95
C GLY A 84 -8.30 0.13 12.23
N TRP A 85 -7.71 0.30 13.41
CA TRP A 85 -8.45 0.22 14.69
C TRP A 85 -9.16 1.51 15.11
N GLU A 86 -8.77 2.64 14.54
CA GLU A 86 -9.33 3.96 14.84
C GLU A 86 -10.05 4.54 13.62
N VAL A 87 -11.02 5.41 13.87
CA VAL A 87 -11.66 6.22 12.81
C VAL A 87 -10.59 6.98 12.02
N GLY A 88 -10.70 6.96 10.69
CA GLY A 88 -9.69 7.52 9.80
C GLY A 88 -8.47 6.62 9.60
N SER A 89 -8.59 5.31 9.91
CA SER A 89 -7.52 4.33 9.70
C SER A 89 -8.03 3.04 9.07
N TRP A 90 -7.18 2.44 8.23
CA TRP A 90 -7.43 1.21 7.49
C TRP A 90 -6.16 0.35 7.48
N GLY A 91 -6.28 -0.96 7.70
CA GLY A 91 -5.10 -1.82 7.76
C GLY A 91 -5.37 -3.29 7.48
N TYR A 92 -4.36 -3.95 6.94
CA TYR A 92 -4.26 -5.40 6.74
C TYR A 92 -3.21 -5.96 7.70
N HIS A 93 -3.58 -6.97 8.50
CA HIS A 93 -2.77 -7.49 9.60
C HIS A 93 -2.19 -8.87 9.27
N GLY A 94 -0.94 -9.08 9.65
CA GLY A 94 -0.17 -10.27 9.27
C GLY A 94 -0.44 -11.50 10.11
N ASP A 95 -0.82 -11.32 11.38
CA ASP A 95 -1.06 -12.39 12.35
C ASP A 95 -2.39 -13.12 12.15
N ASP A 96 -3.40 -12.45 11.59
CA ASP A 96 -4.73 -13.04 11.35
C ASP A 96 -5.25 -12.92 9.92
N GLY A 97 -4.53 -12.23 9.03
CA GLY A 97 -4.91 -12.05 7.63
C GLY A 97 -6.14 -11.17 7.44
N LYS A 98 -6.56 -10.41 8.46
CA LYS A 98 -7.80 -9.63 8.43
C LYS A 98 -7.58 -8.19 7.99
N LEU A 99 -8.68 -7.59 7.52
CA LEU A 99 -8.80 -6.16 7.30
C LEU A 99 -9.51 -5.49 8.47
N PHE A 100 -8.96 -4.38 8.90
CA PHE A 100 -9.52 -3.50 9.90
C PHE A 100 -9.83 -2.16 9.25
N CYS A 101 -11.06 -1.67 9.45
CA CYS A 101 -11.60 -0.47 8.83
C CYS A 101 -12.30 0.35 9.90
N CYS A 102 -11.65 1.40 10.39
CA CYS A 102 -12.20 2.30 11.39
C CYS A 102 -12.77 1.60 12.65
N SER A 103 -12.25 0.42 12.98
CA SER A 103 -12.81 -0.47 14.00
C SER A 103 -11.78 -1.49 14.49
N GLY A 104 -11.81 -1.79 15.80
CA GLY A 104 -11.03 -2.87 16.40
C GLY A 104 -11.47 -4.28 16.00
N SER A 105 -12.59 -4.42 15.27
CA SER A 105 -13.09 -5.69 14.76
C SER A 105 -12.72 -5.86 13.30
N GLY A 106 -11.89 -6.88 13.00
CA GLY A 106 -11.42 -7.17 11.65
C GLY A 106 -12.29 -8.20 10.92
N ASN A 107 -12.29 -8.15 9.59
CA ASN A 107 -12.94 -9.11 8.70
C ASN A 107 -11.89 -9.98 7.98
N PRO A 108 -12.16 -11.28 7.73
CA PRO A 108 -11.29 -12.13 6.92
C PRO A 108 -11.03 -11.52 5.55
N TYR A 109 -9.80 -11.65 5.04
CA TYR A 109 -9.42 -11.10 3.74
C TYR A 109 -8.40 -11.95 3.00
N GLY A 110 -7.18 -11.97 3.54
CA GLY A 110 -6.01 -12.43 2.82
C GLY A 110 -5.28 -13.53 3.59
N PRO A 111 -4.23 -14.09 2.98
CA PRO A 111 -3.33 -14.99 3.70
C PRO A 111 -2.66 -14.26 4.87
N LEU A 112 -2.03 -15.01 5.78
CA LEU A 112 -1.08 -14.44 6.75
C LEU A 112 0.16 -13.91 6.01
N PHE A 113 0.96 -13.07 6.66
CA PHE A 113 2.28 -12.68 6.15
C PHE A 113 3.33 -12.63 7.26
N SER A 114 4.57 -12.93 6.90
CA SER A 114 5.65 -13.26 7.83
C SER A 114 7.00 -12.78 7.30
N THR A 115 8.07 -13.02 8.06
CA THR A 115 9.46 -12.74 7.67
C THR A 115 9.76 -13.22 6.25
N GLY A 116 10.31 -12.33 5.42
CA GLY A 116 10.65 -12.59 4.02
C GLY A 116 9.55 -12.24 3.02
N ASP A 117 8.30 -12.04 3.48
CA ASP A 117 7.23 -11.56 2.63
C ASP A 117 7.37 -10.06 2.31
N THR A 118 6.86 -9.67 1.15
CA THR A 118 6.66 -8.27 0.77
C THR A 118 5.17 -8.00 0.59
N ILE A 119 4.66 -7.04 1.34
CA ILE A 119 3.27 -6.60 1.24
C ILE A 119 3.21 -5.25 0.56
N GLY A 120 2.52 -5.21 -0.57
CA GLY A 120 2.24 -3.98 -1.28
C GLY A 120 0.86 -3.45 -0.93
N CYS A 121 0.71 -2.14 -0.97
CA CYS A 121 -0.54 -1.45 -0.70
C CYS A 121 -0.77 -0.39 -1.77
N CYS A 122 -1.91 -0.47 -2.44
CA CYS A 122 -2.27 0.38 -3.55
C CYS A 122 -3.50 1.22 -3.19
N LEU A 123 -3.42 2.53 -3.41
CA LEU A 123 -4.55 3.44 -3.36
C LEU A 123 -4.82 3.98 -4.77
N ASN A 124 -5.99 3.66 -5.31
CA ASN A 124 -6.46 4.13 -6.60
C ASN A 124 -7.47 5.26 -6.39
N PHE A 125 -7.07 6.49 -6.72
CA PHE A 125 -7.92 7.67 -6.54
C PHE A 125 -9.00 7.79 -7.62
N LYS A 126 -8.87 7.13 -8.78
CA LYS A 126 -9.88 7.23 -9.86
C LYS A 126 -11.20 6.63 -9.42
N ASN A 127 -11.16 5.48 -8.76
CA ASN A 127 -12.35 4.77 -8.26
C ASN A 127 -12.42 4.76 -6.73
N ASN A 128 -11.49 5.46 -6.08
CA ASN A 128 -11.32 5.51 -4.64
C ASN A 128 -11.28 4.11 -3.98
N THR A 129 -10.45 3.21 -4.54
CA THR A 129 -10.30 1.83 -4.02
C THR A 129 -8.91 1.56 -3.47
N VAL A 130 -8.83 0.60 -2.56
CA VAL A 130 -7.57 0.05 -2.05
C VAL A 130 -7.50 -1.44 -2.36
N PHE A 131 -6.32 -1.92 -2.72
CA PHE A 131 -6.00 -3.35 -2.74
C PHE A 131 -4.59 -3.59 -2.17
N TYR A 132 -4.36 -4.80 -1.68
CA TYR A 132 -3.05 -5.24 -1.23
C TYR A 132 -2.44 -6.27 -2.20
N THR A 133 -1.13 -6.44 -2.14
CA THR A 133 -0.41 -7.49 -2.85
C THR A 133 0.48 -8.25 -1.88
N LYS A 134 0.62 -9.57 -2.04
CA LYS A 134 1.62 -10.36 -1.32
C LYS A 134 2.62 -10.95 -2.30
N ASN A 135 3.90 -10.67 -2.11
CA ASN A 135 5.00 -11.13 -2.97
C ASN A 135 4.72 -10.88 -4.46
N GLY A 136 4.15 -9.71 -4.76
CA GLY A 136 3.81 -9.28 -6.10
C GLY A 136 2.57 -9.94 -6.73
N ILE A 137 1.73 -10.63 -5.95
CA ILE A 137 0.43 -11.14 -6.38
C ILE A 137 -0.67 -10.29 -5.74
N SER A 138 -1.63 -9.79 -6.54
CA SER A 138 -2.77 -9.03 -6.02
C SER A 138 -3.71 -9.90 -5.18
N LEU A 139 -4.17 -9.36 -4.06
CA LEU A 139 -5.11 -10.00 -3.13
C LEU A 139 -6.55 -9.51 -3.31
N GLY A 140 -6.82 -8.67 -4.32
CA GLY A 140 -8.15 -8.12 -4.58
C GLY A 140 -8.46 -6.84 -3.81
N ILE A 141 -9.51 -6.14 -4.26
CA ILE A 141 -9.97 -4.84 -3.74
C ILE A 141 -10.66 -5.02 -2.39
N VAL A 142 -10.40 -4.12 -1.46
CA VAL A 142 -10.81 -4.28 -0.05
C VAL A 142 -11.51 -3.08 0.56
N PHE A 143 -11.07 -1.88 0.24
CA PHE A 143 -11.70 -0.67 0.73
C PHE A 143 -12.15 0.15 -0.45
N GLN A 144 -13.24 0.88 -0.23
CA GLN A 144 -13.79 1.80 -1.19
C GLN A 144 -14.11 3.11 -0.47
N ASN A 145 -14.01 4.21 -1.20
CA ASN A 145 -14.42 5.52 -0.74
C ASN A 145 -13.68 5.99 0.52
N LEU A 146 -12.36 5.74 0.62
CA LEU A 146 -11.55 6.33 1.68
C LEU A 146 -11.67 7.86 1.62
N LYS A 147 -11.76 8.49 2.79
CA LYS A 147 -11.89 9.94 2.95
C LYS A 147 -10.67 10.48 3.66
N GLY A 148 -10.50 11.80 3.58
CA GLY A 148 -9.48 12.51 4.32
C GLY A 148 -8.12 12.58 3.63
N THR A 149 -7.15 13.13 4.35
CA THR A 149 -5.76 13.26 3.89
C THR A 149 -4.98 12.05 4.40
N LEU A 150 -4.69 11.12 3.49
CA LEU A 150 -4.17 9.80 3.85
C LEU A 150 -2.65 9.74 3.85
N TYR A 151 -2.09 9.11 4.86
CA TYR A 151 -0.68 8.77 4.96
C TYR A 151 -0.53 7.25 4.87
N PRO A 152 0.46 6.73 4.12
CA PRO A 152 0.94 5.36 4.33
C PRO A 152 1.36 5.20 5.79
N CYS A 153 0.99 4.07 6.40
CA CYS A 153 1.35 3.78 7.78
C CYS A 153 1.60 2.29 8.00
N VAL A 154 2.45 1.99 8.99
CA VAL A 154 2.69 0.64 9.48
C VAL A 154 2.67 0.61 11.00
N GLY A 155 2.15 -0.47 11.55
CA GLY A 155 2.08 -0.73 12.98
C GLY A 155 2.77 -2.03 13.35
N LEU A 156 3.50 -2.03 14.48
CA LEU A 156 4.18 -3.19 15.04
C LEU A 156 3.83 -3.33 16.52
N ARG A 157 3.62 -4.58 16.96
CA ARG A 157 3.48 -4.94 18.39
C ARG A 157 4.18 -6.28 18.69
N SER A 158 5.38 -6.42 18.16
CA SER A 158 6.10 -7.69 18.18
C SER A 158 7.55 -7.44 18.53
N GLN A 159 8.00 -7.92 19.70
CA GLN A 159 9.39 -7.75 20.13
C GLN A 159 10.35 -8.33 19.08
N GLY A 160 11.34 -7.53 18.66
CA GLY A 160 12.27 -7.87 17.57
C GLY A 160 11.74 -7.58 16.18
N GLY A 161 10.44 -7.28 16.04
CA GLY A 161 9.81 -7.04 14.75
C GLY A 161 10.41 -5.85 14.03
N SER A 162 10.69 -6.01 12.74
CA SER A 162 11.25 -4.96 11.89
C SER A 162 10.79 -5.08 10.45
N ILE A 163 10.65 -3.93 9.79
CA ILE A 163 10.22 -3.81 8.40
C ILE A 163 11.13 -2.85 7.63
N LYS A 164 11.04 -2.90 6.31
CA LYS A 164 11.62 -1.91 5.42
C LYS A 164 10.61 -1.48 4.36
N VAL A 165 10.41 -0.18 4.20
CA VAL A 165 9.52 0.36 3.18
C VAL A 165 10.26 0.61 1.86
N ASN A 166 9.52 0.47 0.76
CA ASN A 166 9.87 0.91 -0.56
C ASN A 166 8.77 1.84 -1.07
N PHE A 167 9.05 3.15 -1.10
CA PHE A 167 8.18 4.17 -1.71
C PHE A 167 8.46 4.39 -3.20
N GLY A 168 9.24 3.50 -3.84
CA GLY A 168 9.64 3.59 -5.24
C GLY A 168 11.14 3.79 -5.46
N SER A 169 11.96 3.74 -4.39
CA SER A 169 13.42 3.84 -4.51
C SER A 169 14.06 2.59 -5.11
N LYS A 170 13.33 1.47 -5.20
CA LYS A 170 13.72 0.25 -5.91
C LYS A 170 12.52 -0.32 -6.67
N LYS A 171 12.79 -1.19 -7.65
CA LYS A 171 11.74 -1.91 -8.39
C LYS A 171 10.83 -2.67 -7.43
N PHE A 172 9.52 -2.53 -7.61
CA PHE A 172 8.51 -3.24 -6.84
C PHE A 172 8.49 -4.73 -7.21
N LYS A 173 8.27 -5.61 -6.22
CA LYS A 173 8.04 -7.04 -6.48
C LYS A 173 6.78 -7.26 -7.31
N PHE A 174 5.74 -6.47 -7.12
CA PHE A 174 4.55 -6.50 -7.99
C PHE A 174 4.87 -6.25 -9.46
N ALA A 175 5.93 -5.49 -9.75
CA ALA A 175 6.44 -5.28 -11.11
C ALA A 175 7.47 -6.34 -11.56
N ALA A 176 7.88 -7.26 -10.68
CA ALA A 176 8.92 -8.26 -10.93
C ALA A 176 8.39 -9.69 -11.11
N THR A 177 7.34 -10.10 -10.39
CA THR A 177 6.60 -11.35 -10.66
C THR A 177 5.84 -11.33 -11.98
N THR A 178 5.73 -10.15 -12.60
CA THR A 178 5.28 -9.96 -13.97
C THR A 178 6.43 -10.01 -14.99
N SER A 179 7.69 -9.94 -14.56
CA SER A 179 8.87 -9.77 -15.43
C SER A 179 9.71 -11.01 -15.65
N ASN A 180 9.30 -12.19 -15.18
CA ASN A 180 9.88 -13.44 -15.67
C ASN A 180 9.24 -13.95 -16.97
N ASP A 181 8.35 -13.15 -17.61
CA ASP A 181 7.88 -13.44 -18.97
C ASP A 181 7.34 -12.25 -19.79
N MET A 182 7.30 -11.00 -19.32
CA MET A 182 6.44 -10.00 -19.98
C MET A 182 7.00 -8.57 -19.91
N GLY A 183 7.13 -7.92 -21.08
CA GLY A 183 7.64 -6.56 -21.24
C GLY A 183 6.75 -5.46 -20.63
N ASP A 184 7.33 -4.27 -20.47
CA ASP A 184 6.72 -3.08 -19.85
C ASP A 184 5.31 -2.73 -20.37
N GLU A 185 5.02 -3.05 -21.62
CA GLU A 185 3.72 -2.82 -22.25
C GLU A 185 2.61 -3.72 -21.66
N LEU A 186 2.95 -4.94 -21.24
CA LEU A 186 2.00 -5.81 -20.58
C LEU A 186 1.88 -5.52 -19.08
N LEU A 187 2.92 -5.00 -18.43
CA LEU A 187 2.79 -4.47 -17.07
C LEU A 187 1.78 -3.31 -17.04
N LYS A 188 1.91 -2.42 -18.04
CA LYS A 188 0.96 -1.35 -18.29
C LYS A 188 -0.42 -1.90 -18.62
N ASN A 189 -0.54 -2.95 -19.45
CA ASN A 189 -1.82 -3.57 -19.77
C ASN A 189 -2.46 -4.30 -18.58
N LYS A 190 -1.69 -4.93 -17.69
CA LYS A 190 -2.19 -5.57 -16.46
C LYS A 190 -2.55 -4.55 -15.39
N LEU A 191 -1.82 -3.45 -15.28
CA LEU A 191 -2.24 -2.29 -14.50
C LEU A 191 -3.53 -1.72 -15.08
N ILE A 192 -3.65 -1.63 -16.41
CA ILE A 192 -4.89 -1.23 -17.10
C ILE A 192 -6.01 -2.27 -16.90
N GLU A 193 -5.75 -3.57 -16.90
CA GLU A 193 -6.74 -4.62 -16.65
C GLU A 193 -7.20 -4.62 -15.21
N ALA A 194 -6.29 -4.54 -14.24
CA ALA A 194 -6.63 -4.35 -12.83
C ALA A 194 -7.45 -3.06 -12.65
N PHE A 195 -7.09 -2.00 -13.38
CA PHE A 195 -7.82 -0.74 -13.43
C PHE A 195 -9.18 -0.85 -14.15
N ASN A 196 -9.32 -1.73 -15.15
CA ASN A 196 -10.56 -1.97 -15.89
C ASN A 196 -11.52 -2.89 -15.10
N MET A 197 -11.00 -3.91 -14.40
CA MET A 197 -11.74 -4.70 -13.42
C MET A 197 -12.29 -3.83 -12.28
N CYS A 198 -11.52 -2.82 -11.90
CA CYS A 198 -11.88 -1.75 -10.97
C CYS A 198 -12.95 -0.76 -11.48
N ILE A 199 -13.16 -0.67 -12.81
CA ILE A 199 -14.12 0.24 -13.46
C ILE A 199 -15.46 -0.47 -13.75
N ASN A 200 -15.43 -1.78 -14.03
CA ASN A 200 -16.63 -2.56 -14.39
C ASN A 200 -17.67 -2.68 -13.25
N SER A 201 -17.40 -2.18 -12.05
CA SER A 201 -18.35 -2.22 -10.94
C SER A 201 -19.49 -1.19 -11.03
N THR A 202 -19.42 -0.14 -11.87
CA THR A 202 -20.58 0.75 -12.15
C THR A 202 -20.34 1.65 -13.38
N ASN A 203 -21.02 1.32 -14.49
CA ASN A 203 -21.19 2.05 -15.76
C ASN A 203 -20.04 2.09 -16.79
N THR A 204 -20.47 2.01 -18.05
CA THR A 204 -19.91 1.29 -19.20
C THR A 204 -19.17 2.17 -20.20
N TYR A 205 -17.95 1.77 -20.56
CA TYR A 205 -17.33 2.14 -21.84
C TYR A 205 -17.52 0.98 -22.81
N THR A 206 -17.85 1.26 -24.07
CA THR A 206 -17.92 0.21 -25.09
C THR A 206 -16.51 -0.16 -25.54
N LEU A 207 -16.33 -1.39 -26.04
CA LEU A 207 -15.06 -1.81 -26.67
C LEU A 207 -14.67 -0.86 -27.83
N GLU A 208 -15.65 -0.27 -28.51
CA GLU A 208 -15.46 0.68 -29.60
C GLU A 208 -14.85 2.02 -29.13
N ASP A 209 -15.19 2.49 -27.92
CA ASP A 209 -14.57 3.67 -27.30
C ASP A 209 -13.07 3.45 -27.02
N LEU A 210 -12.70 2.21 -26.69
CA LEU A 210 -11.31 1.82 -26.41
C LEU A 210 -10.50 1.63 -27.70
N GLU A 211 -11.10 1.03 -28.73
CA GLU A 211 -10.46 0.85 -30.05
C GLU A 211 -10.19 2.19 -30.74
N ASN A 212 -11.12 3.14 -30.66
CA ASN A 212 -10.96 4.47 -31.24
C ASN A 212 -9.86 5.28 -30.54
N LEU A 213 -9.70 5.13 -29.22
CA LEU A 213 -8.62 5.79 -28.47
C LEU A 213 -7.23 5.24 -28.83
N LEU A 214 -7.15 3.96 -29.21
CA LEU A 214 -5.92 3.31 -29.62
C LEU A 214 -5.52 3.67 -31.06
N LYS A 215 -6.49 3.81 -31.97
CA LYS A 215 -6.27 4.24 -33.37
C LYS A 215 -5.76 5.68 -33.45
N ILE A 216 -6.28 6.60 -32.63
CA ILE A 216 -5.85 8.01 -32.61
C ILE A 216 -4.34 8.16 -32.27
N LYS A 217 -3.73 7.19 -31.59
CA LYS A 217 -2.29 7.21 -31.28
C LYS A 217 -1.38 6.67 -32.39
N GLN A 218 -1.91 5.98 -33.40
CA GLN A 218 -1.12 5.47 -34.52
C GLN A 218 -0.89 6.53 -35.61
N ASP A 219 -1.79 7.50 -35.77
CA ASP A 219 -1.73 8.48 -36.87
C ASP A 219 -0.92 9.76 -36.58
N THR A 220 -0.32 9.92 -35.40
CA THR A 220 0.50 11.11 -35.09
C THR A 220 2.00 10.97 -35.35
N ALA A 221 2.45 9.89 -35.99
CA ALA A 221 3.85 9.69 -36.39
C ALA A 221 4.08 9.94 -37.89
N ALA A 222 3.58 11.07 -38.41
CA ALA A 222 4.04 11.64 -39.67
C ALA A 222 4.78 12.94 -39.38
N LEU A 223 6.11 12.88 -39.25
CA LEU A 223 6.99 14.04 -39.41
C LEU A 223 8.35 13.54 -39.91
N ASN A 224 8.47 13.55 -41.23
CA ASN A 224 9.71 13.47 -42.02
C ASN A 224 10.78 14.41 -41.46
N PHE A 225 12.05 14.00 -41.47
CA PHE A 225 13.12 14.85 -42.00
C PHE A 225 14.16 13.99 -42.73
N ARG A 226 14.69 14.61 -43.78
CA ARG A 226 15.40 14.08 -44.96
C ARG A 226 16.64 13.24 -44.69
#